data_AF-A0A9X7ZGL9-F1
#
_entry.id   AF-A0A9X7ZGL9-F1
#
_cell.length_a   1.000
_cell.length_b   1.000
_cell.length_c   1.000
_cell.angle_alpha   90.00
_cell.angle_beta   90.00
_cell.angle_gamma   90.00
#
_symmetry.space_group_name_H-M   'P 1'
#
loop_
_entity.id
_entity.type
_entity.pdbx_description
1 polymer ?
#
loop_
_entity_poly.entity_id
_entity_poly.type
_entity_poly.pdbx_seq_one_letter_code
_entity_poly.pdbx_strand_id
1 'polypeptide(L)'
;MTLYLYEIAPLRLDRSDADRAIKELDAVIHRDGGELIEAQVTGEAHRIFAIAEFGSCQAPSIDAATLSVAEASGPHPVRLVGAELAELKAARPGAGYLVEWDLPADLDMDTYLARKKAKSPKYADVPEVTFLRTYVREDMDKCLCFYDAPDETAVRRAREAVTTPIDRLHRLEGEQR
;
A
#
# COMPACT_ATOMS: atom_id res chain seq x y z
N MET A 1 7.63 10.98 13.07
CA MET A 1 7.91 10.36 11.77
C MET A 1 6.56 10.07 11.15
N THR A 2 6.39 10.41 9.88
CA THR A 2 5.11 10.30 9.17
C THR A 2 5.32 9.43 7.93
N LEU A 3 4.39 8.51 7.70
CA LEU A 3 4.39 7.68 6.50
C LEU A 3 3.59 8.37 5.41
N TYR A 4 4.06 8.23 4.18
CA TYR A 4 3.42 8.79 2.99
C TYR A 4 3.31 7.72 1.93
N LEU A 5 2.15 7.71 1.25
CA LEU A 5 1.87 6.91 0.09
C LEU A 5 2.13 7.72 -1.18
N TYR A 6 2.83 7.09 -2.12
CA TYR A 6 2.94 7.51 -3.51
C TYR A 6 2.33 6.44 -4.40
N GLU A 7 1.57 6.88 -5.40
CA GLU A 7 0.99 6.02 -6.43
C GLU A 7 1.51 6.44 -7.78
N ILE A 8 2.06 5.48 -8.52
CA ILE A 8 2.74 5.73 -9.78
C ILE A 8 2.19 4.80 -10.84
N ALA A 9 1.86 5.33 -12.00
CA ALA A 9 1.58 4.55 -13.20
C ALA A 9 2.82 4.63 -14.13
N PRO A 10 3.53 3.52 -14.39
CA PRO A 10 4.66 3.49 -15.31
C PRO A 10 4.28 3.98 -16.72
N LEU A 11 5.26 4.44 -17.51
CA LEU A 11 5.04 4.78 -18.92
C LEU A 11 4.82 3.50 -19.74
N ARG A 12 5.53 2.44 -19.38
CA ARG A 12 5.45 1.14 -20.02
C ARG A 12 5.03 0.11 -19.00
N LEU A 13 4.06 -0.71 -19.37
CA LEU A 13 3.50 -1.79 -18.53
C LEU A 13 4.44 -3.00 -18.53
N ASP A 14 5.69 -2.77 -18.14
CA ASP A 14 6.72 -3.79 -18.05
C ASP A 14 7.56 -3.60 -16.78
N ARG A 15 8.14 -4.72 -16.32
CA ARG A 15 8.88 -4.75 -15.07
C ARG A 15 10.08 -3.80 -15.05
N SER A 16 10.74 -3.61 -16.19
CA SER A 16 11.95 -2.79 -16.26
C SER A 16 11.62 -1.32 -16.04
N ASP A 17 10.49 -0.85 -16.60
CA ASP A 17 10.03 0.52 -16.38
C ASP A 17 9.53 0.73 -14.95
N ALA A 18 8.86 -0.26 -14.36
CA ALA A 18 8.47 -0.19 -12.95
C ALA A 18 9.67 -0.13 -12.00
N ASP A 19 10.68 -0.98 -12.21
CA ASP A 19 11.91 -0.98 -11.39
C ASP A 19 12.71 0.33 -11.56
N ARG A 20 12.71 0.92 -12.76
CA ARG A 20 13.29 2.25 -13.01
C ARG A 20 12.55 3.32 -12.22
N ALA A 21 11.22 3.37 -12.32
CA ALA A 21 10.40 4.34 -11.61
C ALA A 21 10.59 4.24 -10.08
N ILE A 22 10.70 3.02 -9.53
CA ILE A 22 10.99 2.79 -8.10
C ILE A 22 12.37 3.35 -7.73
N LYS A 23 13.40 3.10 -8.54
CA LYS A 23 14.76 3.62 -8.28
C LYS A 23 14.82 5.15 -8.32
N GLU A 24 14.13 5.76 -9.27
CA GLU A 24 14.06 7.22 -9.36
C GLU A 24 13.31 7.82 -8.18
N LEU A 25 12.18 7.20 -7.79
CA LEU A 25 11.43 7.58 -6.59
C LEU A 25 12.30 7.46 -5.34
N ASP A 26 13.01 6.35 -5.16
CA ASP A 26 13.89 6.11 -4.02
C ASP A 26 15.01 7.15 -3.91
N ALA A 27 15.61 7.53 -5.05
CA ALA A 27 16.62 8.57 -5.10
C ALA A 27 16.06 9.95 -4.69
N VAL A 28 14.84 10.28 -5.12
CA VAL A 28 14.14 11.51 -4.72
C VAL A 28 13.86 11.51 -3.22
N ILE A 29 13.31 10.41 -2.70
CA ILE A 29 13.00 10.25 -1.27
C ILE A 29 14.26 10.42 -0.43
N HIS A 30 15.35 9.74 -0.78
CA HIS A 30 16.62 9.82 -0.05
C HIS A 30 17.24 11.22 -0.10
N ARG A 31 17.22 11.88 -1.27
CA ARG A 31 17.73 13.25 -1.42
C ARG A 31 17.00 14.23 -0.48
N ASP A 32 15.70 14.02 -0.30
CA ASP A 32 14.84 14.88 0.50
C ASP A 32 14.75 14.41 1.97
N GLY A 33 15.63 13.49 2.38
CA GLY A 33 15.82 13.05 3.76
C GLY A 33 14.80 12.04 4.27
N GLY A 34 14.09 11.36 3.37
CA GLY A 34 13.20 10.24 3.69
C GLY A 34 13.85 8.87 3.47
N GLU A 35 13.09 7.83 3.79
CA GLU A 35 13.44 6.43 3.54
C GLU A 35 12.29 5.73 2.81
N LEU A 36 12.59 5.00 1.74
CA LEU A 36 11.61 4.11 1.10
C LEU A 36 11.42 2.84 1.96
N ILE A 37 10.19 2.64 2.44
CA ILE A 37 9.80 1.53 3.33
C ILE A 37 9.41 0.30 2.53
N GLU A 38 8.62 0.49 1.48
CA GLU A 38 8.27 -0.58 0.56
C GLU A 38 7.75 -0.01 -0.76
N ALA A 39 7.87 -0.78 -1.83
CA ALA A 39 7.24 -0.50 -3.11
C ALA A 39 6.63 -1.79 -3.65
N GLN A 40 5.36 -1.73 -4.03
CA GLN A 40 4.59 -2.89 -4.45
C GLN A 40 4.07 -2.64 -5.87
N VAL A 41 4.44 -3.53 -6.78
CA VAL A 41 4.04 -3.46 -8.20
C VAL A 41 2.83 -4.36 -8.39
N THR A 42 1.73 -3.82 -8.91
CA THR A 42 0.57 -4.63 -9.28
C THR A 42 0.92 -5.52 -10.47
N GLY A 43 0.22 -6.64 -10.63
CA GLY A 43 0.38 -7.53 -11.77
C GLY A 43 0.31 -6.78 -13.10
N GLU A 44 1.14 -7.21 -14.06
CA GLU A 44 1.35 -6.54 -15.35
C GLU A 44 1.91 -5.10 -15.25
N ALA A 45 2.49 -4.74 -14.09
CA ALA A 45 3.12 -3.45 -13.85
C ALA A 45 2.23 -2.22 -14.11
N HIS A 46 0.91 -2.33 -13.96
CA HIS A 46 -0.02 -1.20 -14.15
C HIS A 46 0.16 -0.05 -13.16
N ARG A 47 0.46 -0.37 -11.90
CA ARG A 47 0.60 0.63 -10.85
C ARG A 47 1.62 0.18 -9.82
N ILE A 48 2.27 1.17 -9.22
CA ILE A 48 3.23 1.02 -8.13
C ILE A 48 2.67 1.77 -6.94
N PHE A 49 2.60 1.10 -5.79
CA PHE A 49 2.25 1.69 -4.51
C PHE A 49 3.52 1.71 -3.65
N ALA A 50 4.02 2.91 -3.35
CA ALA A 50 5.24 3.08 -2.59
C ALA A 50 4.97 3.81 -1.27
N ILE A 51 5.54 3.30 -0.18
CA ILE A 51 5.44 3.87 1.16
C ILE A 51 6.79 4.43 1.55
N ALA A 52 6.83 5.69 1.94
CA ALA A 52 8.03 6.36 2.41
C ALA A 52 7.83 6.90 3.82
N GLU A 53 8.89 6.89 4.63
CA GLU A 53 8.92 7.57 5.92
C GLU A 53 9.72 8.86 5.80
N PHE A 54 9.18 9.94 6.37
CA PHE A 54 9.92 11.17 6.60
C PHE A 54 9.92 11.53 8.09
N GLY A 55 11.06 12.05 8.55
CA GLY A 55 11.26 12.52 9.92
C GLY A 55 10.51 13.81 10.21
N SER A 56 11.24 14.92 10.23
CA SER A 56 10.72 16.28 10.47
C SER A 56 10.45 17.07 9.19
N CYS A 57 10.93 16.59 8.04
CA CYS A 57 10.71 17.23 6.75
C CYS A 57 9.35 16.79 6.18
N GLN A 58 8.65 17.71 5.53
CA GLN A 58 7.46 17.36 4.76
C GLN A 58 7.91 16.57 3.52
N ALA A 59 7.19 15.51 3.21
CA ALA A 59 7.46 14.72 2.01
C ALA A 59 7.33 15.58 0.74
N PRO A 60 8.22 15.41 -0.26
CA PRO A 60 8.18 16.19 -1.49
C PRO A 60 6.98 15.78 -2.34
N SER A 61 6.32 16.76 -2.99
CA SER A 61 5.40 16.45 -4.09
C SER A 61 6.20 15.93 -5.28
N ILE A 62 5.69 14.87 -5.89
CA ILE A 62 6.34 14.22 -7.03
C ILE A 62 5.40 14.31 -8.22
N ASP A 63 5.90 14.90 -9.30
CA ASP A 63 5.20 14.92 -10.57
C ASP A 63 5.67 13.82 -11.51
N ALA A 64 4.84 13.51 -12.50
CA ALA A 64 5.09 12.44 -13.46
C ALA A 64 6.33 12.71 -14.33
N ALA A 65 6.63 13.99 -14.61
CA ALA A 65 7.78 14.39 -15.42
C ALA A 65 9.10 14.11 -14.70
N THR A 66 9.15 14.32 -13.38
CA THR A 66 10.33 14.10 -12.55
C THR A 66 10.75 12.63 -12.53
N LEU A 67 9.78 11.71 -12.53
CA LEU A 67 10.05 10.26 -12.55
C LEU A 67 9.98 9.65 -13.96
N SER A 68 9.73 10.46 -15.00
CA SER A 68 9.44 9.98 -16.35
C SER A 68 8.40 8.84 -16.34
N VAL A 69 7.27 9.05 -15.68
CA VAL A 69 6.16 8.09 -15.55
C VAL A 69 4.90 8.64 -16.24
N ALA A 70 3.89 7.80 -16.47
CA ALA A 70 2.63 8.26 -17.05
C ALA A 70 1.84 9.12 -16.04
N GLU A 71 1.78 8.66 -14.80
CA GLU A 71 1.09 9.36 -13.71
C GLU A 71 1.87 9.21 -12.40
N ALA A 72 1.85 10.26 -11.59
CA ALA A 72 2.33 10.24 -10.22
C ALA A 72 1.32 10.97 -9.32
N SER A 73 1.02 10.38 -8.17
CA SER A 73 0.15 10.95 -7.15
C SER A 73 0.78 10.77 -5.77
N GLY A 74 0.61 11.77 -4.91
CA GLY A 74 1.20 11.83 -3.58
C GLY A 74 2.08 13.08 -3.41
N PRO A 75 2.63 13.29 -2.22
CA PRO A 75 2.59 12.40 -1.06
C PRO A 75 1.26 12.47 -0.33
N HIS A 76 0.67 11.32 -0.05
CA HIS A 76 -0.55 11.21 0.77
C HIS A 76 -0.18 10.68 2.16
N PRO A 77 -0.38 11.45 3.26
CA PRO A 77 -0.08 10.94 4.59
C PRO A 77 -0.92 9.70 4.90
N VAL A 78 -0.30 8.67 5.46
CA VAL A 78 -0.97 7.40 5.79
C VAL A 78 -0.65 6.94 7.22
N ARG A 79 -1.58 6.17 7.78
CA ARG A 79 -1.40 5.44 9.03
C ARG A 79 -1.24 3.95 8.76
N LEU A 80 -0.18 3.37 9.32
CA LEU A 80 0.02 1.92 9.32
C LEU A 80 -0.86 1.28 10.41
N VAL A 81 -1.58 0.21 10.05
CA VAL A 81 -2.48 -0.50 10.96
C VAL A 81 -2.35 -2.01 10.80
N GLY A 82 -2.00 -2.68 11.89
CA GLY A 82 -1.90 -4.15 11.97
C GLY A 82 -0.49 -4.71 11.81
N ALA A 83 0.51 -3.85 11.68
CA ALA A 83 1.93 -4.20 11.73
C ALA A 83 2.71 -3.06 12.41
N GLU A 84 3.87 -3.38 12.97
CA GLU A 84 4.80 -2.38 13.51
C GLU A 84 5.82 -1.97 12.44
N LEU A 85 6.08 -0.66 12.32
CA LEU A 85 6.98 -0.14 11.28
C LEU A 85 8.39 -0.71 11.39
N ALA A 86 8.90 -0.88 12.62
CA ALA A 86 10.23 -1.46 12.86
C ALA A 86 10.32 -2.90 12.34
N GLU A 87 9.25 -3.69 12.50
CA GLU A 87 9.18 -5.06 11.99
C GLU A 87 9.11 -5.08 10.46
N LEU A 88 8.36 -4.16 9.84
CA LEU A 88 8.33 -4.05 8.38
C LEU A 88 9.69 -3.71 7.79
N LYS A 89 10.42 -2.77 8.39
CA LYS A 89 11.77 -2.41 7.94
C LYS A 89 12.76 -3.56 8.06
N ALA A 90 12.63 -4.35 9.13
CA ALA A 90 13.52 -5.47 9.42
C ALA A 90 13.22 -6.71 8.54
N ALA A 91 11.95 -7.06 8.39
CA ALA A 91 11.53 -8.27 7.71
C ALA A 91 11.35 -8.08 6.19
N ARG A 92 11.08 -6.84 5.75
CA ARG A 92 10.66 -6.48 4.37
C ARG A 92 9.69 -7.53 3.81
N PRO A 93 8.52 -7.72 4.45
CA PRO A 93 7.64 -8.81 4.09
C PRO A 93 6.92 -8.52 2.77
N GLY A 94 7.15 -9.37 1.79
CA GLY A 94 6.36 -9.41 0.56
C GLY A 94 4.88 -9.63 0.85
N ALA A 95 4.04 -9.27 -0.12
CA ALA A 95 2.61 -9.53 -0.10
C ALA A 95 2.18 -10.16 -1.43
N GLY A 96 1.19 -11.04 -1.40
CA GLY A 96 0.65 -11.67 -2.62
C GLY A 96 -0.43 -10.82 -3.28
N TYR A 97 -1.20 -10.07 -2.49
CA TYR A 97 -2.34 -9.29 -2.96
C TYR A 97 -2.47 -7.95 -2.23
N LEU A 98 -3.00 -6.96 -2.95
CA LEU A 98 -3.37 -5.64 -2.46
C LEU A 98 -4.85 -5.39 -2.77
N VAL A 99 -5.62 -5.01 -1.75
CA VAL A 99 -6.99 -4.53 -1.89
C VAL A 99 -7.02 -3.03 -1.65
N GLU A 100 -7.60 -2.28 -2.58
CA GLU A 100 -8.01 -0.90 -2.35
C GLU A 100 -9.48 -0.85 -1.95
N TRP A 101 -9.77 -0.01 -0.97
CA TRP A 101 -11.14 0.35 -0.59
C TRP A 101 -11.25 1.87 -0.46
N ASP A 102 -12.12 2.45 -1.27
CA ASP A 102 -12.53 3.85 -1.24
C ASP A 102 -13.45 4.04 -0.04
N LEU A 103 -13.01 4.87 0.90
CA LEU A 103 -13.68 5.01 2.18
C LEU A 103 -14.89 5.94 2.02
N PRO A 104 -16.02 5.63 2.68
CA PRO A 104 -17.17 6.55 2.68
C PRO A 104 -16.79 7.92 3.23
N ALA A 105 -17.29 9.00 2.63
CA ALA A 105 -16.96 10.37 3.00
C ALA A 105 -17.36 10.76 4.44
N ASP A 106 -18.28 10.01 5.07
CA ASP A 106 -18.74 10.19 6.45
C ASP A 106 -17.97 9.32 7.47
N LEU A 107 -17.00 8.52 7.03
CA LEU A 107 -16.21 7.66 7.90
C LEU A 107 -14.99 8.40 8.46
N ASP A 108 -14.93 8.56 9.77
CA ASP A 108 -13.74 9.07 10.46
C ASP A 108 -12.73 7.95 10.82
N MET A 109 -11.49 8.38 11.11
CA MET A 109 -10.37 7.47 11.42
C MET A 109 -10.63 6.62 12.67
N ASP A 110 -11.20 7.20 13.72
CA ASP A 110 -11.41 6.48 14.98
C ASP A 110 -12.46 5.37 14.82
N THR A 111 -13.54 5.67 14.11
CA THR A 111 -14.58 4.73 13.71
C THR A 111 -14.01 3.64 12.81
N TYR A 112 -13.16 3.99 11.84
CA TYR A 112 -12.46 3.02 11.00
C TYR A 112 -11.63 2.05 11.84
N LEU A 113 -10.79 2.56 12.75
CA LEU A 113 -9.92 1.74 13.61
C LEU A 113 -10.73 0.87 14.57
N ALA A 114 -11.82 1.39 15.16
CA ALA A 114 -12.71 0.63 16.01
C ALA A 114 -13.38 -0.53 15.24
N ARG A 115 -13.90 -0.27 14.03
CA ARG A 115 -14.46 -1.29 13.15
C ARG A 115 -13.43 -2.36 12.80
N LYS A 116 -12.21 -1.95 12.45
CA LYS A 116 -11.14 -2.89 12.11
C LYS A 116 -10.78 -3.78 13.31
N LYS A 117 -10.59 -3.20 14.50
CA LYS A 117 -10.31 -3.96 15.73
C LYS A 117 -11.41 -4.99 16.04
N ALA A 118 -12.68 -4.61 15.87
CA ALA A 118 -13.81 -5.51 16.12
C ALA A 118 -13.92 -6.64 15.08
N LYS A 119 -13.49 -6.40 13.84
CA LYS A 119 -13.64 -7.33 12.71
C LYS A 119 -12.41 -8.22 12.48
N SER A 120 -11.20 -7.77 12.83
CA SER A 120 -9.95 -8.52 12.63
C SER A 120 -9.97 -9.96 13.17
N PRO A 121 -10.63 -10.29 14.31
CA PRO A 121 -10.71 -11.68 14.76
C PRO A 121 -11.39 -12.64 13.77
N LYS A 122 -12.25 -12.13 12.88
CA LYS A 122 -12.96 -12.94 11.88
C LYS A 122 -12.06 -13.47 10.77
N TYR A 123 -10.82 -13.00 10.65
CA TYR A 123 -9.85 -13.64 9.75
C TYR A 123 -9.54 -15.08 10.17
N ALA A 124 -9.81 -15.47 11.42
CA ALA A 124 -9.72 -16.87 11.87
C ALA A 124 -10.66 -17.82 11.10
N ASP A 125 -11.73 -17.29 10.51
CA ASP A 125 -12.69 -18.07 9.70
C ASP A 125 -12.17 -18.37 8.28
N VAL A 126 -11.03 -17.77 7.87
CA VAL A 126 -10.40 -17.94 6.55
C VAL A 126 -8.90 -18.22 6.73
N PRO A 127 -8.52 -19.39 7.29
CA PRO A 127 -7.15 -19.68 7.74
C PRO A 127 -6.13 -19.77 6.60
N GLU A 128 -6.57 -19.94 5.36
CA GLU A 128 -5.70 -19.91 4.18
C GLU A 128 -5.25 -18.49 3.77
N VAL A 129 -5.80 -17.43 4.41
CA VAL A 129 -5.44 -16.04 4.16
C VAL A 129 -4.78 -15.44 5.39
N THR A 130 -3.61 -14.84 5.18
CA THR A 130 -2.94 -14.02 6.20
C THR A 130 -3.14 -12.55 5.87
N PHE A 131 -3.84 -11.82 6.73
CA PHE A 131 -3.83 -10.35 6.70
C PHE A 131 -2.47 -9.85 7.19
N LEU A 132 -1.79 -9.03 6.37
CA LEU A 132 -0.44 -8.57 6.66
C LEU A 132 -0.45 -7.17 7.28
N ARG A 133 -1.03 -6.19 6.59
CA ARG A 133 -0.99 -4.78 7.00
C ARG A 133 -2.01 -3.94 6.25
N THR A 134 -2.24 -2.73 6.75
CA THR A 134 -2.98 -1.70 6.00
C THR A 134 -2.35 -0.34 6.14
N TYR A 135 -2.35 0.39 5.04
CA TYR A 135 -2.12 1.83 5.03
C TYR A 135 -3.45 2.52 4.76
N VAL A 136 -3.92 3.33 5.70
CA VAL A 136 -5.11 4.17 5.52
C VAL A 136 -4.66 5.61 5.35
N ARG A 137 -5.16 6.31 4.31
CA ARG A 137 -4.85 7.73 4.13
C ARG A 137 -5.49 8.56 5.25
N GLU A 138 -4.75 9.55 5.74
CA GLU A 138 -5.20 10.45 6.81
C GLU A 138 -6.33 11.39 6.35
N ASP A 139 -6.47 11.61 5.04
CA ASP A 139 -7.62 12.33 4.46
C ASP A 139 -8.88 11.47 4.29
N MET A 140 -8.82 10.20 4.72
CA MET A 140 -9.92 9.23 4.63
C MET A 140 -10.44 9.00 3.20
N ASP A 141 -9.62 9.23 2.17
CA ASP A 141 -10.03 8.94 0.78
C ASP A 141 -10.06 7.43 0.50
N LYS A 142 -8.99 6.72 0.91
CA LYS A 142 -8.90 5.26 0.73
C LYS A 142 -7.97 4.56 1.71
N CYS A 143 -8.04 3.23 1.72
CA CYS A 143 -7.07 2.36 2.38
C CYS A 143 -6.55 1.24 1.47
N LEU A 144 -5.31 0.81 1.71
CA LEU A 144 -4.63 -0.28 1.02
C LEU A 144 -4.40 -1.44 1.98
N CYS A 145 -5.05 -2.57 1.78
CA CYS A 145 -4.93 -3.76 2.63
C CYS A 145 -4.11 -4.85 1.92
N PHE A 146 -3.09 -5.36 2.59
CA PHE A 146 -2.16 -6.35 2.05
C PHE A 146 -2.44 -7.73 2.63
N TYR A 147 -2.41 -8.74 1.76
CA TYR A 147 -2.71 -10.12 2.08
C TYR A 147 -1.68 -11.07 1.49
N ASP A 148 -1.38 -12.14 2.22
CA ASP A 148 -0.84 -13.37 1.66
C ASP A 148 -1.98 -14.40 1.55
N ALA A 149 -2.13 -15.00 0.38
CA ALA A 149 -3.26 -15.87 0.06
C ALA A 149 -2.92 -16.77 -1.14
N PRO A 150 -3.55 -17.94 -1.29
CA PRO A 150 -3.31 -18.82 -2.43
C PRO A 150 -3.85 -18.25 -3.75
N ASP A 151 -4.98 -17.53 -3.71
CA ASP A 151 -5.66 -17.00 -4.88
C ASP A 151 -6.55 -15.78 -4.54
N GLU A 152 -7.02 -15.07 -5.56
CA GLU A 152 -7.93 -13.92 -5.40
C GLU A 152 -9.25 -14.28 -4.72
N THR A 153 -9.74 -15.51 -4.92
CA THR A 153 -11.01 -15.96 -4.34
C THR A 153 -10.89 -16.05 -2.83
N ALA A 154 -9.75 -16.52 -2.31
CA ALA A 154 -9.44 -16.54 -0.90
C ALA A 154 -9.43 -15.12 -0.32
N VAL A 155 -8.81 -14.14 -0.99
CA VAL A 155 -8.83 -12.73 -0.57
C VAL A 155 -10.26 -12.19 -0.49
N ARG A 156 -11.11 -12.52 -1.48
CA ARG A 156 -12.53 -12.12 -1.48
C ARG A 156 -13.30 -12.72 -0.30
N ARG A 157 -13.08 -14.01 0.03
CA ARG A 157 -13.66 -14.65 1.23
C ARG A 157 -13.21 -13.95 2.51
N ALA A 158 -11.93 -13.59 2.62
CA ALA A 158 -11.40 -12.86 3.76
C ALA A 158 -12.10 -11.50 3.94
N ARG A 159 -12.35 -10.76 2.85
CA ARG A 159 -13.06 -9.48 2.87
C ARG A 159 -14.54 -9.61 3.21
N GLU A 160 -15.19 -10.68 2.74
CA GLU A 160 -16.55 -11.02 3.10
C GLU A 160 -16.70 -11.32 4.61
N ALA A 161 -15.78 -12.11 5.17
CA ALA A 161 -15.76 -12.44 6.60
C ALA A 161 -15.71 -11.18 7.48
N VAL A 162 -14.88 -10.20 7.12
CA VAL A 162 -14.82 -8.90 7.81
C VAL A 162 -15.88 -7.90 7.34
N THR A 163 -16.72 -8.26 6.38
CA THR A 163 -17.80 -7.40 5.84
C THR A 163 -17.27 -6.03 5.41
N THR A 164 -16.17 -6.02 4.66
CA THR A 164 -15.53 -4.79 4.18
C THR A 164 -15.44 -4.83 2.66
N PRO A 165 -15.90 -3.79 1.93
CA PRO A 165 -15.93 -3.78 0.47
C PRO A 165 -14.56 -3.94 -0.20
N ILE A 166 -14.57 -4.23 -1.49
CA ILE A 166 -13.41 -4.25 -2.38
C ILE A 166 -13.78 -3.35 -3.56
N ASP A 167 -13.08 -2.23 -3.76
CA ASP A 167 -13.22 -1.46 -4.99
C ASP A 167 -12.26 -1.97 -6.05
N ARG A 168 -11.03 -2.25 -5.65
CA ARG A 168 -9.98 -2.80 -6.53
C ARG A 168 -9.20 -3.88 -5.80
N LEU A 169 -8.88 -4.96 -6.52
CA LEU A 169 -8.07 -6.08 -6.04
C LEU A 169 -6.96 -6.32 -7.06
N HIS A 170 -5.72 -6.33 -6.57
CA HIS A 170 -4.53 -6.51 -7.38
C HIS A 170 -3.75 -7.72 -6.88
N ARG A 171 -3.36 -8.61 -7.77
CA ARG A 171 -2.23 -9.51 -7.52
C ARG A 171 -0.96 -8.67 -7.53
N LEU A 172 -0.04 -8.93 -6.61
CA LEU A 172 1.23 -8.24 -6.56
C LEU A 172 2.31 -9.08 -7.26
N GLU A 173 3.18 -8.42 -7.99
CA GLU A 173 4.42 -9.04 -8.45
C GLU A 173 5.34 -9.19 -7.23
N GLY A 174 5.49 -10.42 -6.74
CA GLY A 174 6.33 -10.68 -5.59
C GLY A 174 7.75 -10.12 -5.78
N GLU A 175 8.37 -9.67 -4.69
CA GLU A 175 9.81 -9.41 -4.67
C GLU A 175 10.53 -10.73 -5.00
N GLN A 176 11.04 -10.86 -6.22
CA GLN A 176 12.06 -11.86 -6.49
C GLN A 176 13.29 -11.42 -5.69
N ARG A 177 13.55 -12.14 -4.59
CA ARG A 177 14.81 -12.10 -3.86
C ARG A 177 16.01 -12.14 -4.78
#